data_AF-Q2LPQ8-F1
#
_entry.id   AF-Q2LPQ8-F1
#
_cell.length_a   1.000
_cell.length_b   1.000
_cell.length_c   1.000
_cell.angle_alpha   90.00
_cell.angle_beta   90.00
_cell.angle_gamma   90.00
#
_symmetry.space_group_name_H-M   'P 1'
#
loop_
_entity.id
_entity.type
_entity.pdbx_description
1 polymer ?
#
loop_
_entity_poly.entity_id
_entity_poly.type
_entity_poly.pdbx_seq_one_letter_code
_entity_poly.pdbx_strand_id
1 'polypeptide(L)'
;MKKIVKWMLMICLVLLPMESFAVVAFPGAEGYGANTIGGRGSSAGPYSFSVYEVTNLNDSGAGSLRAAVQASGPRFVIFKTGGTITLSSTLNVSNPYITIAGQTAPGGGITIKGADFNIATHDVVVRYLTFRRGPGGENHAVSVSKHNSNDVYNIVVDHCSISWGTDECLGQQYRVYNMTASWNMIYEGLNCSTHSKGCHSKGGMFAGRYMNNDATAGGAYNITLHHNLLAHNGDRNPLFDLAGAGQSVNNVTYNAKSRTHSIYDRGEYTRAAYNIIKNYSKAGPHSATKPYTVQVWKYTPNSISFGMYVEGNIDSYRTSDSLAQNLCVESGSRGYLAGSRYSQPSIKETSAAQAYADVIADGGAGNSRMLNADGTWTNRRDAHDARVINDVKNGKASYGDGLINDPSNVGGWLSISAGTGYKDSDRDGMPDAWETAKGLNPNNAADARLDSNGNGYSNLEEFLNGSGSAASSTTYSTTSSQTTSSVPPSSPSGLKVSP
;
A
#
# COMPACT_ATOMS: atom_id res chain seq x y z
N MET A 1 1.11 -68.57 45.23
CA MET A 1 0.28 -67.77 44.31
C MET A 1 0.48 -66.28 44.59
N LYS A 2 1.33 -65.57 43.83
CA LYS A 2 1.35 -64.10 43.77
C LYS A 2 1.57 -63.72 42.31
N LYS A 3 0.52 -63.20 41.67
CA LYS A 3 0.52 -62.76 40.26
C LYS A 3 1.19 -61.38 40.18
N ILE A 4 2.19 -61.24 39.32
CA ILE A 4 2.78 -59.96 38.91
C ILE A 4 1.91 -59.42 37.77
N VAL A 5 1.29 -58.27 37.97
CA VAL A 5 0.58 -57.53 36.92
C VAL A 5 1.53 -56.48 36.37
N LYS A 6 2.02 -56.67 35.14
CA LYS A 6 2.73 -55.64 34.37
C LYS A 6 1.70 -54.61 33.88
N TRP A 7 1.83 -53.37 34.34
CA TRP A 7 1.11 -52.23 33.75
C TRP A 7 1.88 -51.75 32.52
N MET A 8 1.25 -51.89 31.35
CA MET A 8 1.71 -51.31 30.09
C MET A 8 1.17 -49.88 30.03
N LEU A 9 2.03 -48.88 30.19
CA LEU A 9 1.65 -47.47 30.06
C LEU A 9 1.51 -47.16 28.56
N MET A 10 0.28 -47.02 28.08
CA MET A 10 -0.02 -46.59 26.72
C MET A 10 0.08 -45.06 26.70
N ILE A 11 1.17 -44.52 26.14
CA ILE A 11 1.32 -43.08 25.92
C ILE A 11 0.45 -42.71 24.72
N CYS A 12 -0.75 -42.19 24.97
CA CYS A 12 -1.52 -41.48 23.95
C CYS A 12 -0.83 -40.15 23.67
N LEU A 13 -0.17 -40.04 22.52
CA LEU A 13 0.30 -38.76 21.99
C LEU A 13 -0.93 -37.92 21.65
N VAL A 14 -1.27 -36.95 22.50
CA VAL A 14 -2.29 -35.95 22.17
C VAL A 14 -1.65 -34.99 21.17
N LEU A 15 -1.93 -35.19 19.89
CA LEU A 15 -1.66 -34.20 18.84
C LEU A 15 -2.57 -33.01 19.10
N LEU A 16 -2.08 -32.02 19.84
CA LEU A 16 -2.72 -30.71 19.89
C LEU A 16 -2.64 -30.13 18.47
N PRO A 17 -3.75 -29.60 17.90
CA PRO A 17 -3.69 -28.88 16.65
C PRO A 17 -2.74 -27.69 16.85
N MET A 18 -1.64 -27.65 16.11
CA MET A 18 -0.86 -26.41 15.99
C MET A 18 -1.77 -25.42 15.26
N GLU A 19 -2.25 -24.41 15.98
CA GLU A 19 -2.86 -23.25 15.33
C GLU A 19 -1.77 -22.57 14.49
N SER A 20 -1.83 -22.77 13.17
CA SER A 20 -1.03 -22.02 12.23
C SER A 20 -1.60 -20.60 12.18
N PHE A 21 -0.99 -19.67 12.90
CA PHE A 21 -1.31 -18.25 12.74
C PHE A 21 -1.03 -17.85 11.28
N ALA A 22 -1.97 -17.12 10.66
CA ALA A 22 -1.79 -16.62 9.32
C ALA A 22 -0.62 -15.62 9.29
N VAL A 23 0.42 -15.95 8.54
CA VAL A 23 1.60 -15.10 8.37
C VAL A 23 1.25 -13.98 7.40
N VAL A 24 1.37 -12.74 7.86
CA VAL A 24 1.14 -11.55 7.02
C VAL A 24 2.16 -11.44 5.88
N ALA A 25 1.92 -10.54 4.92
CA ALA A 25 2.68 -10.38 3.69
C ALA A 25 4.18 -10.13 3.94
N PHE A 26 4.48 -9.39 5.01
CA PHE A 26 5.81 -9.16 5.55
C PHE A 26 5.67 -8.70 7.02
N PRO A 27 6.70 -8.84 7.87
CA PRO A 27 6.67 -8.31 9.23
C PRO A 27 6.29 -6.82 9.24
N GLY A 28 5.16 -6.50 9.90
CA GLY A 28 4.62 -5.14 9.96
C GLY A 28 3.63 -4.77 8.85
N ALA A 29 3.21 -5.71 7.99
CA ALA A 29 2.09 -5.49 7.08
C ALA A 29 0.77 -5.38 7.88
N GLU A 30 -0.03 -4.36 7.58
CA GLU A 30 -1.27 -4.05 8.32
C GLU A 30 -2.44 -3.78 7.37
N GLY A 31 -3.65 -3.69 7.94
CA GLY A 31 -4.86 -3.39 7.21
C GLY A 31 -5.43 -4.55 6.40
N TYR A 32 -6.35 -4.23 5.51
CA TYR A 32 -7.11 -5.22 4.76
C TYR A 32 -6.26 -6.05 3.78
N GLY A 33 -5.14 -5.53 3.29
CA GLY A 33 -4.18 -6.25 2.46
C GLY A 33 -3.11 -7.02 3.26
N ALA A 34 -3.11 -6.97 4.60
CA ALA A 34 -2.03 -7.54 5.42
C ALA A 34 -1.75 -9.02 5.15
N ASN A 35 -2.78 -9.81 4.85
CA ASN A 35 -2.66 -11.25 4.63
C ASN A 35 -2.33 -11.63 3.16
N THR A 36 -1.90 -10.66 2.35
CA THR A 36 -1.50 -10.90 0.96
C THR A 36 -0.34 -11.88 0.90
N ILE A 37 -0.49 -13.01 0.22
CA ILE A 37 0.53 -14.07 0.19
C ILE A 37 1.74 -13.65 -0.67
N GLY A 38 1.50 -12.88 -1.73
CA GLY A 38 2.56 -12.41 -2.63
C GLY A 38 3.36 -13.56 -3.25
N GLY A 39 4.66 -13.34 -3.42
CA GLY A 39 5.61 -14.29 -4.03
C GLY A 39 5.78 -15.62 -3.29
N ARG A 40 5.36 -15.71 -2.01
CA ARG A 40 5.46 -16.93 -1.19
C ARG A 40 4.62 -18.07 -1.79
N GLY A 41 3.47 -17.74 -2.38
CA GLY A 41 2.57 -18.68 -3.07
C GLY A 41 1.74 -19.61 -2.18
N SER A 42 2.06 -19.74 -0.88
CA SER A 42 1.26 -20.49 0.10
C SER A 42 1.30 -19.80 1.46
N SER A 43 0.32 -20.08 2.32
CA SER A 43 0.28 -19.55 3.70
C SER A 43 1.21 -20.29 4.67
N ALA A 44 1.68 -21.49 4.30
CA ALA A 44 2.59 -22.32 5.08
C ALA A 44 3.50 -23.16 4.17
N GLY A 45 4.67 -23.53 4.68
CA GLY A 45 5.67 -24.31 3.95
C GLY A 45 5.30 -25.79 3.71
N PRO A 46 6.07 -26.50 2.87
CA PRO A 46 7.25 -26.02 2.14
C PRO A 46 6.87 -25.07 1.00
N TYR A 47 7.66 -24.01 0.82
CA TYR A 47 7.43 -23.03 -0.23
C TYR A 47 7.96 -23.50 -1.58
N SER A 48 7.30 -23.06 -2.66
CA SER A 48 7.69 -23.38 -4.03
C SER A 48 7.55 -22.13 -4.89
N PHE A 49 8.53 -21.23 -4.77
CA PHE A 49 8.62 -20.00 -5.54
C PHE A 49 9.90 -19.95 -6.39
N SER A 50 9.83 -19.13 -7.44
CA SER A 50 10.97 -18.77 -8.28
C SER A 50 11.49 -17.38 -7.94
N VAL A 51 12.76 -17.12 -8.23
CA VAL A 51 13.37 -15.80 -8.11
C VAL A 51 13.69 -15.27 -9.50
N TYR A 52 13.19 -14.07 -9.78
CA TYR A 52 13.41 -13.37 -11.04
C TYR A 52 14.28 -12.15 -10.80
N GLU A 53 15.52 -12.24 -11.29
CA GLU A 53 16.48 -11.14 -11.25
C GLU A 53 16.25 -10.17 -12.42
N VAL A 54 15.91 -8.93 -12.10
CA VAL A 54 15.96 -7.83 -13.06
C VAL A 54 17.41 -7.36 -13.17
N THR A 55 18.02 -7.63 -14.32
CA THR A 55 19.45 -7.41 -14.58
C THR A 55 19.70 -6.29 -15.60
N ASN A 56 18.67 -5.79 -16.26
CA ASN A 56 18.76 -4.67 -17.19
C ASN A 56 17.54 -3.75 -17.09
N LEU A 57 17.68 -2.56 -17.69
CA LEU A 57 16.68 -1.50 -17.66
C LEU A 57 15.81 -1.45 -18.92
N ASN A 58 15.93 -2.44 -19.80
CA ASN A 58 15.12 -2.52 -21.01
C ASN A 58 13.65 -2.75 -20.61
N ASP A 59 12.73 -2.21 -21.40
CA ASP A 59 11.29 -2.42 -21.17
C ASP A 59 10.86 -3.88 -21.31
N SER A 60 11.55 -4.67 -22.14
CA SER A 60 11.20 -6.07 -22.42
C SER A 60 12.44 -6.92 -22.71
N GLY A 61 12.23 -8.24 -22.83
CA GLY A 61 13.29 -9.22 -23.06
C GLY A 61 13.80 -9.86 -21.76
N ALA A 62 14.68 -10.85 -21.90
CA ALA A 62 15.25 -11.56 -20.76
C ALA A 62 15.94 -10.59 -19.78
N GLY A 63 15.72 -10.81 -18.48
CA GLY A 63 16.28 -9.97 -17.42
C GLY A 63 15.60 -8.60 -17.23
N SER A 64 14.53 -8.30 -17.96
CA SER A 64 13.71 -7.09 -17.75
C SER A 64 12.65 -7.27 -16.66
N LEU A 65 12.20 -6.16 -16.08
CA LEU A 65 11.06 -6.16 -15.16
C LEU A 65 9.79 -6.72 -15.81
N ARG A 66 9.55 -6.41 -17.09
CA ARG A 66 8.37 -6.90 -17.81
C ARG A 66 8.35 -8.41 -17.93
N ALA A 67 9.50 -9.03 -18.24
CA ALA A 67 9.60 -10.48 -18.29
C ALA A 67 9.30 -11.12 -16.91
N ALA A 68 9.81 -10.53 -15.83
CA ALA A 68 9.55 -11.01 -14.46
C ALA A 68 8.07 -10.87 -14.05
N VAL A 69 7.45 -9.74 -14.37
CA VAL A 69 6.03 -9.46 -14.07
C VAL A 69 5.09 -10.37 -14.88
N GLN A 70 5.44 -10.67 -16.13
CA GLN A 70 4.63 -11.51 -17.03
C GLN A 70 4.88 -13.02 -16.85
N ALA A 71 5.88 -13.43 -16.08
CA ALA A 71 6.08 -14.83 -15.74
C ALA A 71 4.89 -15.38 -14.92
N SER A 72 4.72 -16.70 -14.94
CA SER A 72 3.67 -17.40 -14.19
C SER A 72 4.23 -18.09 -12.94
N GLY A 73 3.34 -18.38 -12.00
CA GLY A 73 3.68 -19.06 -10.74
C GLY A 73 4.17 -18.13 -9.63
N PRO A 74 4.25 -18.62 -8.38
CA PRO A 74 4.75 -17.87 -7.24
C PRO A 74 6.18 -17.38 -7.48
N ARG A 75 6.40 -16.08 -7.34
CA ARG A 75 7.70 -15.47 -7.64
C ARG A 75 8.04 -14.23 -6.84
N PHE A 76 9.31 -14.13 -6.49
CA PHE A 76 9.93 -12.90 -6.03
C PHE A 76 10.67 -12.24 -7.19
N VAL A 77 10.44 -10.94 -7.37
CA VAL A 77 11.18 -10.11 -8.32
C VAL A 77 12.16 -9.25 -7.54
N ILE A 78 13.45 -9.45 -7.80
CA ILE A 78 14.55 -8.70 -7.18
C ILE A 78 15.34 -7.96 -8.26
N PHE A 79 16.17 -7.01 -7.85
CA PHE A 79 16.88 -6.12 -8.76
C PHE A 79 18.40 -6.20 -8.55
N LYS A 80 19.14 -6.51 -9.62
CA LYS A 80 20.61 -6.55 -9.62
C LYS A 80 21.23 -5.26 -10.19
N THR A 81 20.39 -4.31 -10.59
CA THR A 81 20.77 -3.00 -11.11
C THR A 81 19.76 -1.94 -10.66
N GLY A 82 20.22 -0.72 -10.48
CA GLY A 82 19.39 0.48 -10.32
C GLY A 82 19.26 1.24 -11.63
N GLY A 83 18.32 2.17 -11.71
CA GLY A 83 18.17 3.03 -12.89
C GLY A 83 16.73 3.39 -13.21
N THR A 84 16.52 3.88 -14.44
CA THR A 84 15.21 4.19 -14.97
C THR A 84 14.79 3.19 -16.04
N ILE A 85 13.64 2.53 -15.82
CA ILE A 85 12.96 1.70 -16.82
C ILE A 85 11.92 2.60 -17.51
N THR A 86 12.08 2.79 -18.82
CA THR A 86 11.12 3.55 -19.64
C THR A 86 10.19 2.57 -20.33
N LEU A 87 8.92 2.55 -19.92
CA LEU A 87 7.94 1.65 -20.47
C LEU A 87 7.50 2.10 -21.86
N SER A 88 7.43 1.17 -22.82
CA SER A 88 6.87 1.45 -24.16
C SER A 88 5.34 1.35 -24.17
N SER A 89 4.78 0.66 -23.18
CA SER A 89 3.35 0.40 -23.02
C SER A 89 3.05 0.06 -21.55
N THR A 90 1.78 0.08 -21.15
CA THR A 90 1.37 -0.32 -19.79
C THR A 90 2.02 -1.63 -19.37
N LEU A 91 2.64 -1.64 -18.19
CA LEU A 91 3.19 -2.83 -17.58
C LEU A 91 2.11 -3.48 -16.71
N ASN A 92 1.46 -4.51 -17.26
CA ASN A 92 0.39 -5.23 -16.58
C ASN A 92 0.95 -6.39 -15.75
N VAL A 93 0.69 -6.37 -14.44
CA VAL A 93 0.83 -7.52 -13.55
C VAL A 93 -0.44 -8.37 -13.68
N SER A 94 -0.40 -9.38 -14.53
CA SER A 94 -1.56 -10.23 -14.83
C SER A 94 -1.50 -11.62 -14.21
N ASN A 95 -0.32 -12.09 -13.79
CA ASN A 95 -0.15 -13.38 -13.14
C ASN A 95 0.02 -13.20 -11.62
N PRO A 96 -0.76 -13.91 -10.79
CA PRO A 96 -0.80 -13.72 -9.34
C PRO A 96 0.45 -14.26 -8.64
N TYR A 97 0.46 -14.15 -7.31
CA TYR A 97 1.51 -14.64 -6.40
C TYR A 97 2.87 -14.04 -6.71
N ILE A 98 2.97 -12.72 -6.57
CA ILE A 98 4.18 -11.97 -6.90
C ILE A 98 4.52 -10.95 -5.82
N THR A 99 5.77 -10.95 -5.39
CA THR A 99 6.36 -9.89 -4.57
C THR A 99 7.44 -9.17 -5.39
N ILE A 100 7.28 -7.88 -5.61
CA ILE A 100 8.27 -7.02 -6.29
C ILE A 100 9.01 -6.21 -5.24
N ALA A 101 10.26 -6.59 -4.99
CA ALA A 101 11.06 -6.12 -3.86
C ALA A 101 12.08 -5.05 -4.28
N GLY A 102 11.62 -3.82 -4.48
CA GLY A 102 12.45 -2.69 -4.92
C GLY A 102 13.57 -2.29 -3.95
N GLN A 103 13.49 -2.72 -2.68
CA GLN A 103 14.55 -2.50 -1.69
C GLN A 103 15.85 -3.26 -2.02
N THR A 104 15.80 -4.27 -2.88
CA THR A 104 16.99 -5.03 -3.33
C THR A 104 17.80 -4.28 -4.38
N ALA A 105 17.22 -3.29 -5.05
CA ALA A 105 17.89 -2.56 -6.13
C ALA A 105 19.13 -1.83 -5.59
N PRO A 106 20.30 -1.93 -6.23
CA PRO A 106 21.47 -1.15 -5.86
C PRO A 106 21.33 0.33 -6.27
N GLY A 107 22.32 1.13 -5.85
CA GLY A 107 22.44 2.52 -6.27
C GLY A 107 21.25 3.38 -5.82
N GLY A 108 20.63 4.11 -6.75
CA GLY A 108 19.47 4.96 -6.48
C GLY A 108 18.12 4.24 -6.55
N GLY A 109 18.11 2.91 -6.70
CA GLY A 109 16.89 2.11 -6.83
C GLY A 109 16.32 2.11 -8.25
N ILE A 110 15.03 1.78 -8.38
CA ILE A 110 14.34 1.68 -9.67
C ILE A 110 13.27 2.76 -9.80
N THR A 111 13.40 3.55 -10.87
CA THR A 111 12.36 4.46 -11.33
C THR A 111 11.66 3.90 -12.58
N ILE A 112 10.34 3.88 -12.59
CA ILE A 112 9.51 3.47 -13.73
C ILE A 112 8.82 4.72 -14.31
N LYS A 113 8.90 4.90 -15.63
CA LYS A 113 8.28 6.05 -16.32
C LYS A 113 7.67 5.70 -17.68
N GLY A 114 6.94 6.66 -18.26
CA GLY A 114 6.47 6.62 -19.66
C GLY A 114 5.09 6.01 -19.84
N ALA A 115 4.75 4.99 -19.08
CA ALA A 115 3.43 4.36 -19.10
C ALA A 115 3.02 3.87 -17.69
N ASP A 116 1.80 3.38 -17.60
CA ASP A 116 1.18 2.95 -16.35
C ASP A 116 1.78 1.64 -15.86
N PHE A 117 1.95 1.53 -14.54
CA PHE A 117 2.11 0.25 -13.88
C PHE A 117 0.74 -0.22 -13.39
N ASN A 118 0.20 -1.30 -13.95
CA ASN A 118 -1.15 -1.76 -13.65
C ASN A 118 -1.15 -3.14 -12.97
N ILE A 119 -1.72 -3.22 -11.78
CA ILE A 119 -1.97 -4.46 -11.06
C ILE A 119 -3.37 -4.96 -11.43
N ALA A 120 -3.42 -6.07 -12.18
CA ALA A 120 -4.64 -6.61 -12.79
C ALA A 120 -4.88 -8.08 -12.39
N THR A 121 -4.44 -8.47 -11.20
CA THR A 121 -4.54 -9.84 -10.65
C THR A 121 -4.53 -9.79 -9.13
N HIS A 122 -4.47 -10.95 -8.47
CA HIS A 122 -4.50 -11.05 -7.02
C HIS A 122 -3.16 -11.52 -6.42
N ASP A 123 -3.03 -11.37 -5.09
CA ASP A 123 -1.85 -11.74 -4.31
C ASP A 123 -0.57 -11.06 -4.81
N VAL A 124 -0.60 -9.73 -4.79
CA VAL A 124 0.47 -8.86 -5.32
C VAL A 124 1.01 -7.95 -4.23
N VAL A 125 2.31 -8.02 -3.99
CA VAL A 125 3.05 -7.11 -3.09
C VAL A 125 4.03 -6.30 -3.91
N VAL A 126 3.98 -4.98 -3.80
CA VAL A 126 4.93 -4.04 -4.45
C VAL A 126 5.53 -3.13 -3.40
N ARG A 127 6.86 -3.12 -3.30
CA ARG A 127 7.57 -2.33 -2.28
C ARG A 127 8.76 -1.56 -2.83
N TYR A 128 9.02 -0.37 -2.26
CA TYR A 128 10.26 0.39 -2.48
C TYR A 128 10.60 0.67 -3.95
N LEU A 129 9.59 1.02 -4.75
CA LEU A 129 9.73 1.47 -6.14
C LEU A 129 9.36 2.94 -6.30
N THR A 130 9.95 3.58 -7.30
CA THR A 130 9.64 4.95 -7.69
C THR A 130 8.88 4.94 -9.02
N PHE A 131 7.68 5.50 -9.05
CA PHE A 131 6.84 5.66 -10.24
C PHE A 131 6.73 7.14 -10.59
N ARG A 132 7.27 7.50 -11.75
CA ARG A 132 7.38 8.87 -12.26
C ARG A 132 6.84 8.90 -13.68
N ARG A 133 5.55 8.65 -13.84
CA ARG A 133 4.98 8.36 -15.15
C ARG A 133 5.25 9.47 -16.18
N GLY A 134 4.88 10.71 -15.84
CA GLY A 134 4.93 11.85 -16.74
C GLY A 134 3.69 12.00 -17.62
N PRO A 135 3.68 13.03 -18.49
CA PRO A 135 2.58 13.31 -19.40
C PRO A 135 2.34 12.19 -20.42
N GLY A 136 1.10 12.06 -20.90
CA GLY A 136 0.70 11.17 -22.00
C GLY A 136 -0.62 10.45 -21.75
N GLY A 137 -1.73 10.96 -22.32
CA GLY A 137 -3.08 10.40 -22.20
C GLY A 137 -3.77 10.67 -20.86
N GLU A 138 -4.89 9.98 -20.62
CA GLU A 138 -5.68 9.98 -19.36
C GLU A 138 -5.31 8.75 -18.53
N ASN A 139 -4.17 8.81 -17.86
CA ASN A 139 -3.52 7.62 -17.38
C ASN A 139 -2.92 7.79 -15.97
N HIS A 140 -2.82 6.68 -15.23
CA HIS A 140 -2.35 6.63 -13.84
C HIS A 140 -0.85 6.36 -13.75
N ALA A 141 -0.17 6.80 -12.69
CA ALA A 141 1.20 6.31 -12.45
C ALA A 141 1.20 4.84 -11.97
N VAL A 142 0.39 4.55 -10.95
CA VAL A 142 0.09 3.18 -10.50
C VAL A 142 -1.43 2.98 -10.51
N SER A 143 -1.86 1.88 -11.12
CA SER A 143 -3.25 1.46 -11.20
C SER A 143 -3.43 0.08 -10.55
N VAL A 144 -4.52 -0.10 -9.82
CA VAL A 144 -5.01 -1.40 -9.33
C VAL A 144 -6.40 -1.59 -9.91
N SER A 145 -6.47 -2.27 -11.05
CA SER A 145 -7.71 -2.38 -11.79
C SER A 145 -7.68 -3.49 -12.84
N LYS A 146 -8.85 -4.05 -13.11
CA LYS A 146 -9.11 -4.88 -14.28
C LYS A 146 -10.54 -4.68 -14.76
N HIS A 147 -10.69 -4.20 -16.00
CA HIS A 147 -11.98 -4.02 -16.65
C HIS A 147 -12.41 -5.35 -17.27
N ASN A 148 -13.56 -5.96 -16.88
CA ASN A 148 -14.19 -7.22 -17.38
C ASN A 148 -14.37 -8.38 -16.37
N SER A 149 -14.88 -8.11 -15.17
CA SER A 149 -15.49 -9.13 -14.28
C SER A 149 -14.55 -10.06 -13.51
N ASN A 150 -13.22 -9.88 -13.58
CA ASN A 150 -12.30 -10.63 -12.71
C ASN A 150 -11.93 -9.81 -11.47
N ASP A 151 -12.04 -10.44 -10.31
CA ASP A 151 -11.67 -9.86 -9.02
C ASP A 151 -10.16 -9.60 -8.96
N VAL A 152 -9.80 -8.40 -8.50
CA VAL A 152 -8.42 -8.03 -8.15
C VAL A 152 -8.38 -7.89 -6.64
N TYR A 153 -7.58 -8.69 -5.94
CA TYR A 153 -7.65 -8.72 -4.48
C TYR A 153 -6.34 -9.14 -3.82
N ASN A 154 -6.23 -8.94 -2.51
CA ASN A 154 -5.01 -9.19 -1.74
C ASN A 154 -3.83 -8.42 -2.34
N ILE A 155 -3.87 -7.10 -2.18
CA ILE A 155 -2.92 -6.19 -2.78
C ILE A 155 -2.23 -5.38 -1.68
N VAL A 156 -0.90 -5.29 -1.75
CA VAL A 156 -0.11 -4.36 -0.93
C VAL A 156 0.76 -3.49 -1.83
N VAL A 157 0.60 -2.18 -1.69
CA VAL A 157 1.52 -1.17 -2.25
C VAL A 157 2.13 -0.44 -1.06
N ASP A 158 3.39 -0.73 -0.75
CA ASP A 158 4.06 -0.26 0.47
C ASP A 158 5.36 0.48 0.15
N HIS A 159 5.65 1.59 0.83
CA HIS A 159 6.92 2.33 0.68
C HIS A 159 7.28 2.69 -0.77
N CYS A 160 6.29 3.04 -1.61
CA CYS A 160 6.54 3.49 -2.98
C CYS A 160 6.46 5.02 -3.08
N SER A 161 7.25 5.60 -3.98
CA SER A 161 7.17 7.03 -4.35
C SER A 161 6.45 7.13 -5.69
N ILE A 162 5.29 7.77 -5.71
CA ILE A 162 4.33 7.74 -6.81
C ILE A 162 3.96 9.17 -7.17
N SER A 163 4.34 9.61 -8.37
CA SER A 163 4.05 10.97 -8.81
C SER A 163 3.77 11.07 -10.29
N TRP A 164 3.39 12.28 -10.69
CA TRP A 164 3.31 12.71 -12.08
C TRP A 164 2.36 11.83 -12.92
N GLY A 165 1.30 11.32 -12.28
CA GLY A 165 0.14 10.78 -12.97
C GLY A 165 -0.62 11.90 -13.68
N THR A 166 -1.25 11.58 -14.80
CA THR A 166 -2.07 12.53 -15.58
C THR A 166 -3.54 12.50 -15.19
N ASP A 167 -4.05 11.33 -14.77
CA ASP A 167 -5.24 11.22 -13.93
C ASP A 167 -4.75 11.07 -12.47
N GLU A 168 -4.84 9.89 -11.84
CA GLU A 168 -4.25 9.61 -10.52
C GLU A 168 -2.75 9.30 -10.52
N CYS A 169 -2.07 9.70 -9.43
CA CYS A 169 -0.81 9.08 -9.08
C CYS A 169 -1.03 7.61 -8.66
N LEU A 170 -1.93 7.36 -7.70
CA LEU A 170 -2.33 6.01 -7.30
C LEU A 170 -3.85 5.81 -7.44
N GLY A 171 -4.27 5.03 -8.43
CA GLY A 171 -5.68 4.76 -8.70
C GLY A 171 -6.06 3.30 -8.42
N GLN A 172 -7.21 3.09 -7.80
CA GLN A 172 -7.91 1.81 -7.71
C GLN A 172 -9.30 1.96 -8.34
N GLN A 173 -9.63 1.07 -9.27
CA GLN A 173 -10.91 1.08 -9.99
C GLN A 173 -11.56 -0.32 -10.05
N TYR A 174 -12.88 -0.35 -10.28
CA TYR A 174 -13.69 -1.57 -10.41
C TYR A 174 -13.74 -2.44 -9.14
N ARG A 175 -13.91 -3.75 -9.30
CA ARG A 175 -14.04 -4.71 -8.19
C ARG A 175 -12.66 -5.08 -7.64
N VAL A 176 -12.19 -4.28 -6.69
CA VAL A 176 -10.96 -4.53 -5.93
C VAL A 176 -11.28 -4.68 -4.46
N TYR A 177 -10.68 -5.69 -3.81
CA TYR A 177 -10.83 -5.83 -2.36
C TYR A 177 -9.62 -6.39 -1.64
N ASN A 178 -9.58 -6.18 -0.32
CA ASN A 178 -8.43 -6.55 0.51
C ASN A 178 -7.14 -5.90 0.03
N MET A 179 -7.16 -4.56 -0.03
CA MET A 179 -6.02 -3.75 -0.46
C MET A 179 -5.50 -2.90 0.70
N THR A 180 -4.18 -2.84 0.85
CA THR A 180 -3.49 -1.84 1.68
C THR A 180 -2.53 -1.01 0.81
N ALA A 181 -2.67 0.31 0.88
CA ALA A 181 -1.64 1.27 0.47
C ALA A 181 -1.01 1.87 1.73
N SER A 182 0.26 1.57 1.98
CA SER A 182 0.94 1.95 3.23
C SER A 182 2.26 2.67 2.99
N TRP A 183 2.58 3.67 3.82
CA TRP A 183 3.90 4.31 3.80
C TRP A 183 4.34 4.84 2.43
N ASN A 184 3.41 5.18 1.54
CA ASN A 184 3.74 5.69 0.21
C ASN A 184 3.89 7.22 0.22
N MET A 185 4.70 7.76 -0.68
CA MET A 185 4.63 9.17 -1.07
C MET A 185 3.82 9.27 -2.37
N ILE A 186 2.72 10.01 -2.34
CA ILE A 186 1.78 10.17 -3.47
C ILE A 186 1.64 11.67 -3.74
N TYR A 187 2.30 12.19 -4.77
CA TYR A 187 2.42 13.64 -4.88
C TYR A 187 2.55 14.15 -6.31
N GLU A 188 2.30 15.45 -6.49
CA GLU A 188 2.45 16.15 -7.77
C GLU A 188 1.74 15.39 -8.92
N GLY A 189 0.48 15.02 -8.73
CA GLY A 189 -0.39 14.70 -9.86
C GLY A 189 -0.36 15.86 -10.85
N LEU A 190 -0.12 15.59 -12.13
CA LEU A 190 0.08 16.66 -13.11
C LEU A 190 -1.21 17.44 -13.30
N ASN A 191 -1.13 18.77 -13.20
CA ASN A 191 -2.30 19.63 -13.18
C ASN A 191 -2.81 19.92 -14.59
N CYS A 192 -2.40 21.02 -15.23
CA CYS A 192 -2.83 21.40 -16.57
C CYS A 192 -1.92 20.76 -17.62
N SER A 193 -1.92 19.42 -17.64
CA SER A 193 -1.07 18.60 -18.50
C SER A 193 -1.88 17.99 -19.66
N THR A 194 -1.65 16.72 -20.00
CA THR A 194 -2.27 16.05 -21.15
C THR A 194 -3.67 15.48 -20.90
N HIS A 195 -4.28 15.71 -19.74
CA HIS A 195 -5.59 15.15 -19.42
C HIS A 195 -6.70 15.86 -20.22
N SER A 196 -7.60 15.10 -20.87
CA SER A 196 -8.63 15.66 -21.78
C SER A 196 -9.61 16.64 -21.10
N LYS A 197 -9.95 16.37 -19.83
CA LYS A 197 -10.80 17.22 -18.97
C LYS A 197 -10.10 18.52 -18.49
N GLY A 198 -8.91 18.84 -18.99
CA GLY A 198 -8.14 20.02 -18.57
C GLY A 198 -7.34 19.77 -17.29
N CYS A 199 -7.24 20.79 -16.43
CA CYS A 199 -6.42 20.72 -15.22
C CYS A 199 -6.91 19.62 -14.26
N HIS A 200 -6.10 18.57 -14.05
CA HIS A 200 -6.52 17.31 -13.42
C HIS A 200 -5.52 16.73 -12.40
N SER A 201 -4.89 17.57 -11.57
CA SER A 201 -3.96 17.07 -10.53
C SER A 201 -4.67 16.20 -9.48
N LYS A 202 -4.49 14.86 -9.54
CA LYS A 202 -5.09 13.90 -8.59
C LYS A 202 -4.03 13.09 -7.83
N GLY A 203 -4.20 13.00 -6.50
CA GLY A 203 -3.36 12.19 -5.64
C GLY A 203 -3.69 10.70 -5.78
N GLY A 204 -4.77 10.26 -5.14
CA GLY A 204 -5.25 8.90 -5.30
C GLY A 204 -6.76 8.72 -5.13
N MET A 205 -7.32 7.85 -5.96
CA MET A 205 -8.73 7.51 -5.99
C MET A 205 -8.91 6.02 -5.73
N PHE A 206 -9.82 5.70 -4.82
CA PHE A 206 -10.19 4.33 -4.50
C PHE A 206 -11.68 4.20 -4.72
N ALA A 207 -12.02 3.70 -5.91
CA ALA A 207 -13.36 3.72 -6.44
C ALA A 207 -13.74 2.36 -7.02
N GLY A 208 -15.01 1.98 -6.88
CA GLY A 208 -15.50 0.75 -7.48
C GLY A 208 -16.98 0.62 -7.22
N ARG A 209 -17.78 0.96 -8.24
CA ARG A 209 -19.24 0.99 -8.12
C ARG A 209 -19.84 -0.39 -8.29
N TYR A 210 -21.06 -0.55 -7.80
CA TYR A 210 -21.98 -1.53 -8.37
C TYR A 210 -22.36 -1.03 -9.77
N MET A 211 -21.86 -1.67 -10.82
CA MET A 211 -22.35 -1.38 -12.17
C MET A 211 -23.78 -1.91 -12.28
N ASN A 212 -24.72 -1.04 -12.69
CA ASN A 212 -26.07 -1.35 -13.18
C ASN A 212 -26.78 -2.50 -12.45
N ASN A 213 -27.51 -2.19 -11.36
CA ASN A 213 -28.51 -3.06 -10.72
C ASN A 213 -28.11 -4.52 -10.42
N ASP A 214 -26.83 -4.85 -10.51
CA ASP A 214 -26.28 -6.17 -10.28
C ASP A 214 -25.55 -6.18 -8.93
N ALA A 215 -26.28 -6.63 -7.92
CA ALA A 215 -25.74 -6.87 -6.58
C ALA A 215 -24.57 -7.89 -6.57
N THR A 216 -24.33 -8.60 -7.69
CA THR A 216 -23.21 -9.55 -7.81
C THR A 216 -21.89 -8.91 -8.27
N ALA A 217 -21.91 -7.71 -8.86
CA ALA A 217 -20.70 -7.00 -9.29
C ALA A 217 -19.85 -6.42 -8.12
N GLY A 218 -20.40 -6.41 -6.89
CA GLY A 218 -19.78 -6.16 -5.56
C GLY A 218 -18.90 -4.94 -5.31
N GLY A 219 -18.54 -4.16 -6.33
CA GLY A 219 -17.74 -2.93 -6.21
C GLY A 219 -16.42 -3.10 -5.44
N ALA A 220 -15.80 -1.99 -5.05
CA ALA A 220 -14.57 -1.99 -4.25
C ALA A 220 -14.88 -1.98 -2.75
N TYR A 221 -14.19 -2.79 -1.96
CA TYR A 221 -14.39 -2.87 -0.50
C TYR A 221 -13.12 -3.35 0.21
N ASN A 222 -13.04 -3.20 1.54
CA ASN A 222 -11.88 -3.59 2.32
C ASN A 222 -10.59 -2.92 1.83
N ILE A 223 -10.59 -1.58 1.82
CA ILE A 223 -9.45 -0.77 1.38
C ILE A 223 -8.84 -0.03 2.57
N THR A 224 -7.53 -0.16 2.78
CA THR A 224 -6.77 0.56 3.81
C THR A 224 -5.79 1.52 3.17
N LEU A 225 -5.78 2.76 3.65
CA LEU A 225 -4.67 3.69 3.49
C LEU A 225 -4.11 4.05 4.85
N HIS A 226 -2.83 3.75 5.10
CA HIS A 226 -2.19 4.24 6.33
C HIS A 226 -0.76 4.74 6.15
N HIS A 227 -0.39 5.76 6.92
CA HIS A 227 0.96 6.34 6.92
C HIS A 227 1.44 6.81 5.54
N ASN A 228 0.54 7.16 4.61
CA ASN A 228 0.94 7.73 3.33
C ASN A 228 1.12 9.25 3.45
N LEU A 229 2.05 9.81 2.67
CA LEU A 229 2.12 11.23 2.40
C LEU A 229 1.40 11.55 1.08
N LEU A 230 0.37 12.40 1.13
CA LEU A 230 -0.30 12.94 -0.04
C LEU A 230 0.00 14.43 -0.16
N ALA A 231 0.89 14.82 -1.06
CA ALA A 231 1.42 16.19 -1.10
C ALA A 231 1.26 16.87 -2.46
N HIS A 232 0.95 18.17 -2.45
CA HIS A 232 0.92 18.99 -3.67
C HIS A 232 0.05 18.41 -4.80
N ASN A 233 -1.07 17.78 -4.44
CA ASN A 233 -2.07 17.37 -5.41
C ASN A 233 -3.27 18.31 -5.34
N GLY A 234 -3.94 18.53 -6.47
CA GLY A 234 -5.14 19.35 -6.51
C GLY A 234 -6.28 18.76 -5.67
N ASP A 235 -6.58 17.50 -5.89
CA ASP A 235 -7.79 16.84 -5.38
C ASP A 235 -7.53 15.34 -5.16
N ARG A 236 -8.50 14.63 -4.56
CA ARG A 236 -8.44 13.19 -4.27
C ARG A 236 -7.23 12.83 -3.38
N ASN A 237 -7.21 13.31 -2.13
CA ASN A 237 -6.10 13.11 -1.18
C ASN A 237 -6.49 12.39 0.14
N PRO A 238 -6.96 11.14 0.11
CA PRO A 238 -7.43 10.36 -1.04
C PRO A 238 -8.91 10.68 -1.37
N LEU A 239 -9.47 10.04 -2.40
CA LEU A 239 -10.91 9.95 -2.64
C LEU A 239 -11.42 8.52 -2.37
N PHE A 240 -12.48 8.39 -1.57
CA PHE A 240 -13.28 7.17 -1.45
C PHE A 240 -14.59 7.25 -2.23
N ASP A 241 -14.82 6.26 -3.08
CA ASP A 241 -16.07 5.97 -3.80
C ASP A 241 -16.27 4.44 -3.81
N LEU A 242 -16.21 3.86 -2.60
CA LEU A 242 -16.19 2.42 -2.36
C LEU A 242 -17.61 1.88 -2.17
N ALA A 243 -17.81 0.63 -2.56
CA ALA A 243 -19.04 -0.12 -2.31
C ALA A 243 -19.13 -0.66 -0.89
N GLY A 244 -17.99 -0.84 -0.20
CA GLY A 244 -17.92 -1.39 1.16
C GLY A 244 -16.97 -0.66 2.09
N ALA A 245 -16.37 -1.40 3.02
CA ALA A 245 -15.55 -0.84 4.09
C ALA A 245 -14.26 -0.19 3.58
N GLY A 246 -13.89 0.93 4.18
CA GLY A 246 -12.62 1.61 3.93
C GLY A 246 -12.06 2.23 5.21
N GLN A 247 -10.74 2.34 5.30
CA GLN A 247 -10.08 3.11 6.35
C GLN A 247 -8.92 3.97 5.85
N SER A 248 -8.84 5.17 6.40
CA SER A 248 -7.74 6.11 6.21
C SER A 248 -7.19 6.48 7.59
N VAL A 249 -6.00 5.97 7.90
CA VAL A 249 -5.42 6.01 9.25
C VAL A 249 -4.02 6.63 9.22
N ASN A 250 -3.72 7.64 10.04
CA ASN A 250 -2.37 8.23 10.14
C ASN A 250 -1.74 8.68 8.81
N ASN A 251 -2.54 9.04 7.81
CA ASN A 251 -2.02 9.65 6.59
C ASN A 251 -1.71 11.13 6.84
N VAL A 252 -0.73 11.65 6.10
CA VAL A 252 -0.37 13.06 6.08
C VAL A 252 -0.78 13.64 4.75
N THR A 253 -1.58 14.70 4.76
CA THR A 253 -1.93 15.45 3.57
C THR A 253 -1.32 16.84 3.63
N TYR A 254 -0.64 17.27 2.56
CA TYR A 254 -0.02 18.57 2.49
C TYR A 254 -0.40 19.33 1.21
N ASN A 255 -0.72 20.61 1.36
CA ASN A 255 -0.89 21.54 0.25
C ASN A 255 -1.95 21.12 -0.79
N ALA A 256 -3.05 20.53 -0.34
CA ALA A 256 -4.18 20.19 -1.21
C ALA A 256 -4.88 21.46 -1.73
N LYS A 257 -5.32 21.48 -3.00
CA LYS A 257 -6.05 22.62 -3.59
C LYS A 257 -7.44 22.76 -3.03
N SER A 258 -8.26 21.76 -3.32
CA SER A 258 -9.71 21.84 -3.18
C SER A 258 -10.19 20.94 -2.07
N ARG A 259 -9.58 19.76 -1.92
CA ARG A 259 -10.01 18.73 -0.97
C ARG A 259 -8.86 17.87 -0.51
N THR A 260 -8.88 17.53 0.77
CA THR A 260 -7.98 16.51 1.33
C THR A 260 -8.64 15.12 1.15
N HIS A 261 -9.19 14.50 2.21
CA HIS A 261 -9.96 13.27 2.09
C HIS A 261 -11.37 13.57 1.55
N SER A 262 -11.60 13.19 0.30
CA SER A 262 -12.90 13.32 -0.36
C SER A 262 -13.67 12.02 -0.28
N ILE A 263 -14.99 12.10 -0.18
CA ILE A 263 -15.88 10.94 -0.29
C ILE A 263 -17.00 11.28 -1.25
N TYR A 264 -17.33 10.38 -2.17
CA TYR A 264 -18.46 10.57 -3.07
C TYR A 264 -19.68 9.81 -2.57
N ASP A 265 -20.76 10.55 -2.33
CA ASP A 265 -22.09 9.96 -2.15
C ASP A 265 -22.81 9.96 -3.51
N ARG A 266 -23.04 8.77 -4.06
CA ARG A 266 -23.81 8.57 -5.29
C ARG A 266 -25.24 8.12 -5.06
N GLY A 267 -25.65 7.91 -3.80
CA GLY A 267 -26.98 7.43 -3.43
C GLY A 267 -27.24 5.95 -3.73
N GLU A 268 -26.22 5.21 -4.18
CA GLU A 268 -26.32 3.81 -4.63
C GLU A 268 -25.77 2.81 -3.61
N TYR A 269 -25.00 3.30 -2.63
CA TYR A 269 -24.40 2.48 -1.58
C TYR A 269 -25.35 2.47 -0.39
N THR A 270 -25.66 1.35 0.24
CA THR A 270 -26.47 1.37 1.47
C THR A 270 -25.69 0.89 2.69
N ARG A 271 -24.39 0.57 2.52
CA ARG A 271 -23.62 -0.21 3.51
C ARG A 271 -22.12 0.09 3.57
N ALA A 272 -21.63 1.14 2.91
CA ALA A 272 -20.22 1.53 3.03
C ALA A 272 -19.95 2.14 4.42
N ALA A 273 -18.81 1.79 5.00
CA ALA A 273 -18.43 2.17 6.36
C ALA A 273 -16.97 2.63 6.37
N TYR A 274 -16.76 3.89 6.72
CA TYR A 274 -15.44 4.52 6.66
C TYR A 274 -14.91 4.89 8.04
N ASN A 275 -13.69 4.46 8.35
CA ASN A 275 -12.95 4.95 9.51
C ASN A 275 -11.87 5.94 9.02
N ILE A 276 -11.92 7.19 9.49
CA ILE A 276 -10.95 8.23 9.13
C ILE A 276 -10.28 8.69 10.42
N ILE A 277 -9.10 8.16 10.72
CA ILE A 277 -8.53 8.15 12.07
C ILE A 277 -7.13 8.77 12.09
N LYS A 278 -6.93 9.75 12.96
CA LYS A 278 -5.62 10.33 13.32
C LYS A 278 -4.77 10.76 12.12
N ASN A 279 -5.41 11.23 11.05
CA ASN A 279 -4.73 11.83 9.90
C ASN A 279 -4.31 13.26 10.21
N TYR A 280 -3.26 13.75 9.55
CA TYR A 280 -2.73 15.09 9.73
C TYR A 280 -2.76 15.87 8.41
N SER A 281 -3.59 16.91 8.34
CA SER A 281 -3.73 17.75 7.16
C SER A 281 -3.09 19.12 7.39
N LYS A 282 -2.07 19.45 6.60
CA LYS A 282 -1.35 20.73 6.67
C LYS A 282 -1.60 21.55 5.40
N ALA A 283 -2.11 22.77 5.59
CA ALA A 283 -2.24 23.73 4.50
C ALA A 283 -0.85 24.21 4.03
N GLY A 284 -0.71 24.47 2.73
CA GLY A 284 0.47 25.08 2.14
C GLY A 284 0.11 26.26 1.22
N PRO A 285 1.07 26.77 0.41
CA PRO A 285 0.87 27.92 -0.48
C PRO A 285 -0.35 27.81 -1.42
N HIS A 286 -0.73 26.60 -1.82
CA HIS A 286 -1.89 26.36 -2.69
C HIS A 286 -3.23 26.29 -1.96
N SER A 287 -3.22 25.97 -0.66
CA SER A 287 -4.41 25.68 0.13
C SER A 287 -5.14 26.96 0.59
N ALA A 288 -5.41 27.89 -0.33
CA ALA A 288 -6.01 29.19 -0.04
C ALA A 288 -7.37 29.09 0.70
N THR A 289 -8.11 28.00 0.47
CA THR A 289 -9.41 27.73 1.12
C THR A 289 -9.30 26.91 2.40
N LYS A 290 -8.09 26.44 2.77
CA LYS A 290 -7.81 25.55 3.90
C LYS A 290 -8.82 24.38 3.97
N PRO A 291 -8.84 23.46 3.00
CA PRO A 291 -9.87 22.42 2.95
C PRO A 291 -9.92 21.60 4.25
N TYR A 292 -11.13 21.23 4.65
CA TYR A 292 -11.37 20.27 5.75
C TYR A 292 -10.65 18.95 5.48
N THR A 293 -10.32 18.21 6.54
CA THR A 293 -9.83 16.83 6.43
C THR A 293 -10.83 15.96 5.67
N VAL A 294 -12.14 16.12 5.93
CA VAL A 294 -13.17 15.29 5.31
C VAL A 294 -14.24 16.14 4.64
N GLN A 295 -14.47 15.86 3.35
CA GLN A 295 -15.51 16.50 2.55
C GLN A 295 -16.27 15.46 1.74
N VAL A 296 -17.60 15.52 1.79
CA VAL A 296 -18.49 14.63 1.04
C VAL A 296 -19.10 15.38 -0.13
N TRP A 297 -18.87 14.89 -1.34
CA TRP A 297 -19.55 15.38 -2.53
C TRP A 297 -20.81 14.56 -2.78
N LYS A 298 -21.96 15.23 -2.70
CA LYS A 298 -23.28 14.64 -2.96
C LYS A 298 -23.63 14.75 -4.44
N TYR A 299 -23.74 13.62 -5.12
CA TYR A 299 -24.33 13.55 -6.46
C TYR A 299 -25.86 13.43 -6.43
N THR A 300 -26.39 12.78 -5.39
CA THR A 300 -27.83 12.54 -5.22
C THR A 300 -28.34 13.36 -4.03
N PRO A 301 -29.11 14.44 -4.26
CA PRO A 301 -29.67 15.25 -3.19
C PRO A 301 -30.51 14.39 -2.23
N ASN A 302 -30.42 14.65 -0.92
CA ASN A 302 -31.18 13.99 0.14
C ASN A 302 -30.91 12.48 0.35
N SER A 303 -29.86 11.90 -0.26
CA SER A 303 -29.38 10.56 0.10
C SER A 303 -28.23 10.63 1.10
N ILE A 304 -28.21 9.69 2.06
CA ILE A 304 -27.05 9.38 2.91
C ILE A 304 -26.78 7.89 2.70
N SER A 305 -25.81 7.60 1.84
CA SER A 305 -25.58 6.25 1.33
C SER A 305 -24.47 5.48 2.10
N PHE A 306 -23.86 6.10 3.10
CA PHE A 306 -22.79 5.51 3.89
C PHE A 306 -22.72 6.14 5.29
N GLY A 307 -21.94 5.53 6.18
CA GLY A 307 -21.56 6.15 7.44
C GLY A 307 -20.04 6.25 7.59
N MET A 308 -19.59 7.29 8.29
CA MET A 308 -18.18 7.51 8.56
C MET A 308 -17.94 7.82 10.04
N TYR A 309 -16.91 7.21 10.61
CA TYR A 309 -16.41 7.55 11.95
C TYR A 309 -15.11 8.34 11.81
N VAL A 310 -14.99 9.42 12.57
CA VAL A 310 -13.79 10.27 12.60
C VAL A 310 -13.25 10.38 14.02
N GLU A 311 -11.94 10.27 14.18
CA GLU A 311 -11.29 10.33 15.48
C GLU A 311 -9.85 10.82 15.35
N GLY A 312 -9.45 11.80 16.16
CA GLY A 312 -8.07 12.24 16.31
C GLY A 312 -7.46 12.94 15.10
N ASN A 313 -8.23 13.23 14.04
CA ASN A 313 -7.69 13.95 12.87
C ASN A 313 -7.35 15.39 13.22
N ILE A 314 -6.26 15.91 12.67
CA ILE A 314 -5.80 17.29 12.88
C ILE A 314 -5.76 18.03 11.54
N ASP A 315 -6.35 19.23 11.51
CA ASP A 315 -6.30 20.15 10.37
C ASP A 315 -6.40 21.62 10.80
N SER A 316 -6.70 22.51 9.85
CA SER A 316 -6.85 23.95 10.11
C SER A 316 -8.10 24.32 10.92
N TYR A 317 -9.05 23.41 11.09
CA TYR A 317 -10.30 23.61 11.85
C TYR A 317 -10.32 22.85 13.18
N ARG A 318 -9.79 21.62 13.19
CA ARG A 318 -9.49 20.85 14.41
C ARG A 318 -7.98 20.87 14.64
N THR A 319 -7.48 21.94 15.26
CA THR A 319 -6.04 22.18 15.43
C THR A 319 -5.39 21.43 16.59
N SER A 320 -6.18 20.81 17.48
CA SER A 320 -5.69 20.08 18.65
C SER A 320 -6.66 18.99 19.09
N ASP A 321 -6.18 18.07 19.92
CA ASP A 321 -7.01 16.97 20.42
C ASP A 321 -8.10 17.36 21.42
N SER A 322 -7.97 18.55 22.02
CA SER A 322 -8.98 19.13 22.92
C SER A 322 -10.25 19.59 22.20
N LEU A 323 -10.22 19.70 20.86
CA LEU A 323 -11.34 20.17 20.06
C LEU A 323 -12.22 19.00 19.58
N ALA A 324 -13.51 19.30 19.38
CA ALA A 324 -14.49 18.32 18.95
C ALA A 324 -14.12 17.65 17.61
N GLN A 325 -14.31 16.33 17.53
CA GLN A 325 -13.91 15.49 16.39
C GLN A 325 -14.53 15.96 15.06
N ASN A 326 -15.78 16.40 15.09
CA ASN A 326 -16.52 16.83 13.91
C ASN A 326 -16.02 18.13 13.26
N LEU A 327 -15.10 18.87 13.90
CA LEU A 327 -14.55 20.11 13.32
C LEU A 327 -13.68 19.85 12.10
N CYS A 328 -13.08 18.66 11.98
CA CYS A 328 -12.32 18.26 10.79
C CYS A 328 -13.22 17.84 9.60
N VAL A 329 -14.54 17.85 9.80
CA VAL A 329 -15.55 17.50 8.78
C VAL A 329 -16.32 18.75 8.37
N GLU A 330 -16.41 18.97 7.06
CA GLU A 330 -17.19 20.07 6.49
C GLU A 330 -18.64 20.05 6.99
N SER A 331 -19.20 21.21 7.30
CA SER A 331 -20.52 21.33 7.95
C SER A 331 -21.63 20.55 7.24
N GLY A 332 -21.72 20.63 5.90
CA GLY A 332 -22.70 19.90 5.09
C GLY A 332 -22.49 18.38 5.01
N SER A 333 -21.33 17.92 5.46
CA SER A 333 -20.91 16.51 5.49
C SER A 333 -21.07 15.86 6.86
N ARG A 334 -21.47 16.61 7.90
CA ARG A 334 -21.57 16.06 9.27
C ARG A 334 -22.72 15.06 9.47
N GLY A 335 -23.71 15.04 8.58
CA GLY A 335 -24.83 14.09 8.61
C GLY A 335 -24.41 12.63 8.41
N TYR A 336 -23.21 12.37 7.88
CA TYR A 336 -22.66 11.03 7.68
C TYR A 336 -21.97 10.46 8.91
N LEU A 337 -21.81 11.25 9.98
CA LEU A 337 -21.05 10.84 11.15
C LEU A 337 -21.74 9.72 11.94
N ALA A 338 -21.01 8.63 12.15
CA ALA A 338 -21.39 7.55 13.04
C ALA A 338 -20.98 7.84 14.48
N GLY A 339 -21.75 7.36 15.45
CA GLY A 339 -21.47 7.53 16.88
C GLY A 339 -20.37 6.62 17.43
N SER A 340 -19.97 5.58 16.68
CA SER A 340 -18.95 4.62 17.09
C SER A 340 -18.08 4.19 15.91
N ARG A 341 -16.85 3.78 16.23
CA ARG A 341 -15.89 3.24 15.26
C ARG A 341 -16.38 1.92 14.68
N TYR A 342 -16.22 1.74 13.37
CA TYR A 342 -16.53 0.48 12.72
C TYR A 342 -15.46 -0.57 13.01
N SER A 343 -15.88 -1.84 13.18
CA SER A 343 -14.95 -2.96 13.31
C SER A 343 -14.25 -3.22 11.97
N GLN A 344 -12.93 -3.02 11.95
CA GLN A 344 -12.05 -3.17 10.78
C GLN A 344 -10.67 -3.63 11.25
N PRO A 345 -9.80 -4.18 10.38
CA PRO A 345 -8.46 -4.62 10.77
C PRO A 345 -7.68 -3.50 11.46
N SER A 346 -7.04 -3.85 12.58
CA SER A 346 -6.25 -2.90 13.37
C SER A 346 -5.04 -2.41 12.59
N ILE A 347 -4.72 -1.13 12.81
CA ILE A 347 -3.48 -0.48 12.38
C ILE A 347 -2.78 0.00 13.65
N LYS A 348 -1.45 0.00 13.69
CA LYS A 348 -0.69 0.58 14.78
C LYS A 348 -0.87 2.10 14.81
N GLU A 349 -1.84 2.49 15.63
CA GLU A 349 -2.24 3.85 16.00
C GLU A 349 -1.11 4.75 16.55
N THR A 350 -0.69 5.84 15.90
CA THR A 350 0.01 6.97 16.58
C THR A 350 -0.85 8.24 16.56
N SER A 351 -0.53 9.25 17.39
CA SER A 351 -1.25 10.54 17.31
C SER A 351 -1.06 11.18 15.93
N ALA A 352 -1.97 12.03 15.47
CA ALA A 352 -1.81 12.68 14.16
C ALA A 352 -0.49 13.47 14.04
N ALA A 353 -0.04 14.10 15.12
CA ALA A 353 1.26 14.78 15.15
C ALA A 353 2.44 13.82 15.08
N GLN A 354 2.36 12.65 15.72
CA GLN A 354 3.40 11.63 15.61
C GLN A 354 3.40 10.99 14.22
N ALA A 355 2.23 10.69 13.66
CA ALA A 355 2.10 10.22 12.27
C ALA A 355 2.72 11.21 11.28
N TYR A 356 2.52 12.52 11.49
CA TYR A 356 3.23 13.55 10.72
C TYR A 356 4.74 13.40 10.80
N ALA A 357 5.30 13.23 12.00
CA ALA A 357 6.73 13.05 12.19
C ALA A 357 7.25 11.75 11.55
N ASP A 358 6.54 10.63 11.74
CA ASP A 358 6.92 9.31 11.24
C ASP A 358 6.93 9.26 9.71
N VAL A 359 5.90 9.81 9.07
CA VAL A 359 5.75 9.78 7.61
C VAL A 359 6.83 10.59 6.91
N ILE A 360 7.23 11.75 7.46
CA ILE A 360 8.25 12.63 6.86
C ILE A 360 9.67 12.36 7.35
N ALA A 361 9.85 11.36 8.22
CA ALA A 361 11.14 10.96 8.72
C ALA A 361 12.04 10.40 7.62
N ASP A 362 13.34 10.40 7.88
CA ASP A 362 14.27 9.63 7.07
C ASP A 362 13.96 8.14 7.27
N GLY A 363 13.88 7.40 6.15
CA GLY A 363 13.38 6.03 6.17
C GLY A 363 11.87 5.89 6.43
N GLY A 364 11.12 6.98 6.52
CA GLY A 364 9.65 6.99 6.56
C GLY A 364 9.03 6.68 5.20
N ALA A 365 7.97 7.39 4.81
CA ALA A 365 7.24 7.08 3.59
C ALA A 365 8.06 7.25 2.30
N GLY A 366 7.64 6.53 1.25
CA GLY A 366 8.25 6.50 -0.07
C GLY A 366 9.32 5.43 -0.23
N ASN A 367 9.99 5.41 -1.38
CA ASN A 367 11.17 4.58 -1.66
C ASN A 367 12.39 5.12 -0.90
N SER A 368 12.27 5.12 0.43
CA SER A 368 13.14 5.85 1.35
C SER A 368 14.33 5.01 1.82
N ARG A 369 14.28 3.68 1.63
CA ARG A 369 15.29 2.73 2.12
C ARG A 369 15.64 1.66 1.10
N MET A 370 16.79 1.02 1.31
CA MET A 370 17.25 -0.16 0.60
C MET A 370 17.93 -1.15 1.55
N LEU A 371 18.09 -2.38 1.09
CA LEU A 371 18.86 -3.42 1.78
C LEU A 371 20.30 -3.47 1.26
N ASN A 372 21.25 -3.54 2.17
CA ASN A 372 22.64 -3.86 1.89
C ASN A 372 22.85 -5.37 1.76
N ALA A 373 23.99 -5.78 1.22
CA ALA A 373 24.35 -7.19 1.06
C ALA A 373 24.47 -7.97 2.39
N ASP A 374 24.57 -7.28 3.52
CA ASP A 374 24.57 -7.87 4.86
C ASP A 374 23.17 -7.89 5.52
N GLY A 375 22.13 -7.49 4.78
CA GLY A 375 20.74 -7.39 5.24
C GLY A 375 20.43 -6.15 6.07
N THR A 376 21.36 -5.20 6.23
CA THR A 376 21.09 -3.94 6.93
C THR A 376 20.32 -2.95 6.07
N TRP A 377 19.43 -2.18 6.69
CA TRP A 377 18.69 -1.11 6.02
C TRP A 377 19.49 0.19 5.99
N THR A 378 19.51 0.86 4.84
CA THR A 378 20.09 2.19 4.68
C THR A 378 19.14 3.12 3.93
N ASN A 379 19.27 4.42 4.14
CA ASN A 379 18.43 5.43 3.49
C ASN A 379 18.81 5.61 2.01
N ARG A 380 17.81 5.73 1.15
CA ARG A 380 17.96 5.87 -0.32
C ARG A 380 16.93 6.86 -0.93
N ARG A 381 16.50 7.84 -0.14
CA ARG A 381 15.52 8.82 -0.62
C ARG A 381 16.08 9.63 -1.81
N ASP A 382 15.31 9.75 -2.89
CA ASP A 382 15.70 10.53 -4.06
C ASP A 382 15.54 12.05 -3.83
N ALA A 383 16.08 12.86 -4.75
CA ALA A 383 16.08 14.32 -4.64
C ALA A 383 14.67 14.95 -4.74
N HIS A 384 13.73 14.30 -5.45
CA HIS A 384 12.35 14.79 -5.56
C HIS A 384 11.58 14.53 -4.28
N ASP A 385 11.72 13.33 -3.70
CA ASP A 385 11.11 12.98 -2.43
C ASP A 385 11.65 13.88 -1.31
N ALA A 386 12.97 14.10 -1.29
CA ALA A 386 13.61 15.00 -0.34
C ALA A 386 13.09 16.44 -0.45
N ARG A 387 12.93 16.95 -1.68
CA ARG A 387 12.34 18.27 -1.94
C ARG A 387 10.92 18.37 -1.38
N VAL A 388 10.06 17.39 -1.66
CA VAL A 388 8.66 17.40 -1.19
C VAL A 388 8.59 17.30 0.34
N ILE A 389 9.42 16.47 0.97
CA ILE A 389 9.49 16.44 2.44
C ILE A 389 9.95 17.78 3.01
N ASN A 390 10.92 18.45 2.38
CA ASN A 390 11.35 19.76 2.80
C ASN A 390 10.24 20.81 2.65
N ASP A 391 9.46 20.75 1.58
CA ASP A 391 8.27 21.58 1.37
C ASP A 391 7.22 21.35 2.48
N VAL A 392 6.91 20.09 2.79
CA VAL A 392 5.99 19.70 3.87
C VAL A 392 6.47 20.19 5.23
N LYS A 393 7.76 20.05 5.55
CA LYS A 393 8.36 20.51 6.82
C LYS A 393 8.21 22.02 6.96
N ASN A 394 8.62 22.76 5.94
CA ASN A 394 8.68 24.22 5.97
C ASN A 394 7.37 24.92 5.64
N GLY A 395 6.33 24.18 5.24
CA GLY A 395 5.07 24.78 4.80
C GLY A 395 5.25 25.60 3.52
N LYS A 396 6.12 25.17 2.61
CA LYS A 396 6.45 25.85 1.35
C LYS A 396 6.12 24.98 0.13
N ALA A 397 6.22 25.58 -1.04
CA ALA A 397 6.26 24.87 -2.31
C ALA A 397 7.53 25.31 -3.04
N SER A 398 8.32 24.34 -3.52
CA SER A 398 9.55 24.61 -4.26
C SER A 398 9.31 25.07 -5.70
N TYR A 399 8.08 24.92 -6.20
CA TYR A 399 7.65 25.43 -7.50
C TYR A 399 6.24 26.01 -7.41
N GLY A 400 6.05 27.25 -7.89
CA GLY A 400 4.75 27.92 -7.91
C GLY A 400 4.05 27.87 -6.56
N ASP A 401 2.81 27.39 -6.55
CA ASP A 401 2.06 27.08 -5.35
C ASP A 401 2.16 25.61 -4.92
N GLY A 402 2.88 24.79 -5.68
CA GLY A 402 3.08 23.36 -5.47
C GLY A 402 2.48 22.50 -6.57
N LEU A 403 1.51 23.00 -7.35
CA LEU A 403 1.03 22.25 -8.52
C LEU A 403 1.99 22.41 -9.70
N ILE A 404 2.31 21.28 -10.34
CA ILE A 404 3.13 21.25 -11.55
C ILE A 404 2.29 20.80 -12.74
N ASN A 405 2.64 21.27 -13.94
CA ASN A 405 1.98 20.85 -15.19
C ASN A 405 2.83 19.82 -15.95
N ASP A 406 4.14 19.86 -15.74
CA ASP A 406 5.12 18.98 -16.37
C ASP A 406 6.27 18.69 -15.39
N PRO A 407 6.85 17.47 -15.39
CA PRO A 407 8.01 17.14 -14.56
C PRO A 407 9.18 18.13 -14.69
N SER A 408 9.39 18.77 -15.84
CA SER A 408 10.42 19.79 -16.05
C SER A 408 10.30 21.00 -15.12
N ASN A 409 9.10 21.29 -14.59
CA ASN A 409 8.87 22.36 -13.61
C ASN A 409 9.66 22.16 -12.31
N VAL A 410 10.04 20.91 -12.01
CA VAL A 410 10.77 20.55 -10.79
C VAL A 410 12.08 19.83 -11.07
N GLY A 411 12.60 19.93 -12.31
CA GLY A 411 13.89 19.37 -12.71
C GLY A 411 13.82 18.08 -13.54
N GLY A 412 12.62 17.58 -13.84
CA GLY A 412 12.43 16.41 -14.70
C GLY A 412 12.87 15.09 -14.06
N TRP A 413 13.03 14.04 -14.87
CA TRP A 413 13.50 12.74 -14.38
C TRP A 413 14.97 12.80 -13.98
N LEU A 414 15.27 12.26 -12.79
CA LEU A 414 16.64 12.16 -12.29
C LEU A 414 17.44 11.13 -13.07
N SER A 415 18.75 11.35 -13.20
CA SER A 415 19.68 10.28 -13.55
C SER A 415 19.91 9.41 -12.32
N ILE A 416 19.44 8.16 -12.38
CA ILE A 416 19.50 7.23 -11.25
C ILE A 416 20.76 6.37 -11.39
N SER A 417 21.64 6.43 -10.40
CA SER A 417 22.85 5.60 -10.37
C SER A 417 22.47 4.12 -10.34
N ALA A 418 23.11 3.32 -11.21
CA ALA A 418 22.88 1.88 -11.28
C ALA A 418 23.40 1.13 -10.05
N GLY A 419 24.44 1.65 -9.40
CA GLY A 419 25.13 0.96 -8.31
C GLY A 419 25.71 -0.39 -8.73
N THR A 420 26.03 -1.22 -7.74
CA THR A 420 26.57 -2.56 -7.94
C THR A 420 25.70 -3.57 -7.20
N GLY A 421 25.15 -4.54 -7.92
CA GLY A 421 24.39 -5.64 -7.32
C GLY A 421 25.26 -6.48 -6.39
N TYR A 422 24.65 -7.11 -5.39
CA TYR A 422 25.35 -8.02 -4.48
C TYR A 422 25.71 -9.35 -5.16
N LYS A 423 26.76 -9.99 -4.67
CA LYS A 423 27.12 -11.36 -5.05
C LYS A 423 26.11 -12.34 -4.45
N ASP A 424 25.63 -13.25 -5.29
CA ASP A 424 24.61 -14.27 -5.02
C ASP A 424 24.96 -15.44 -5.96
N SER A 425 25.63 -16.45 -5.41
CA SER A 425 26.34 -17.46 -6.21
C SER A 425 25.42 -18.56 -6.74
N ASP A 426 24.30 -18.84 -6.08
CA ASP A 426 23.29 -19.81 -6.50
C ASP A 426 22.00 -19.18 -7.07
N ARG A 427 21.90 -17.83 -7.01
CA ARG A 427 20.87 -17.00 -7.63
C ARG A 427 19.49 -17.21 -7.03
N ASP A 428 19.46 -17.38 -5.72
CA ASP A 428 18.23 -17.53 -4.94
C ASP A 428 17.72 -16.20 -4.33
N GLY A 429 18.40 -15.11 -4.65
CA GLY A 429 18.04 -13.75 -4.29
C GLY A 429 18.59 -13.31 -2.94
N MET A 430 19.26 -14.18 -2.19
CA MET A 430 19.98 -13.83 -0.98
C MET A 430 21.46 -13.54 -1.31
N PRO A 431 22.11 -12.56 -0.65
CA PRO A 431 23.54 -12.34 -0.84
C PRO A 431 24.39 -13.40 -0.11
N ASP A 432 25.48 -13.86 -0.73
CA ASP A 432 26.43 -14.82 -0.13
C ASP A 432 26.87 -14.43 1.29
N ALA A 433 27.10 -13.13 1.50
CA ALA A 433 27.56 -12.58 2.77
C ALA A 433 26.49 -12.67 3.86
N TRP A 434 25.22 -12.42 3.50
CA TRP A 434 24.10 -12.57 4.41
C TRP A 434 23.86 -14.04 4.74
N GLU A 435 23.86 -14.91 3.74
CA GLU A 435 23.68 -16.35 3.92
C GLU A 435 24.72 -16.95 4.85
N THR A 436 26.00 -16.65 4.60
CA THR A 436 27.11 -17.09 5.46
C THR A 436 26.91 -16.59 6.89
N ALA A 437 26.49 -15.34 7.07
CA ALA A 437 26.21 -14.77 8.39
C ALA A 437 24.98 -15.39 9.09
N LYS A 438 24.06 -16.03 8.34
CA LYS A 438 22.91 -16.77 8.87
C LYS A 438 23.12 -18.27 8.96
N GLY A 439 24.30 -18.77 8.61
CA GLY A 439 24.60 -20.20 8.60
C GLY A 439 23.89 -20.98 7.49
N LEU A 440 23.48 -20.28 6.43
CA LEU A 440 22.96 -20.85 5.19
C LEU A 440 24.13 -21.15 4.23
N ASN A 441 23.85 -21.83 3.12
CA ASN A 441 24.87 -22.23 2.17
C ASN A 441 24.74 -21.43 0.86
N PRO A 442 25.67 -20.50 0.57
CA PRO A 442 25.67 -19.66 -0.65
C PRO A 442 25.69 -20.39 -2.00
N ASN A 443 25.71 -21.72 -2.01
CA ASN A 443 25.72 -22.54 -3.20
C ASN A 443 24.51 -23.51 -3.25
N ASN A 444 23.46 -23.24 -2.46
CA ASN A 444 22.26 -24.05 -2.34
C ASN A 444 20.97 -23.22 -2.39
N ALA A 445 20.53 -22.92 -3.61
CA ALA A 445 19.32 -22.14 -3.88
C ALA A 445 17.99 -22.73 -3.35
N ALA A 446 18.02 -23.92 -2.76
CA ALA A 446 16.87 -24.50 -2.08
C ALA A 446 16.66 -23.94 -0.68
N ASP A 447 17.70 -23.41 -0.02
CA ASP A 447 17.56 -22.89 1.33
C ASP A 447 16.86 -21.54 1.41
N ALA A 448 16.84 -20.72 0.34
CA ALA A 448 15.92 -19.58 0.20
C ALA A 448 14.46 -19.91 0.53
N ARG A 449 14.00 -21.12 0.19
CA ARG A 449 12.61 -21.59 0.36
C ARG A 449 12.34 -22.20 1.73
N LEU A 450 13.35 -22.36 2.57
CA LEU A 450 13.18 -22.92 3.91
C LEU A 450 12.68 -21.85 4.87
N ASP A 451 11.84 -22.26 5.81
CA ASP A 451 11.53 -21.50 7.00
C ASP A 451 12.43 -22.02 8.14
N SER A 452 13.67 -21.53 8.17
CA SER A 452 14.69 -22.07 9.08
C SER A 452 14.43 -21.76 10.55
N ASN A 453 13.57 -20.79 10.87
CA ASN A 453 13.25 -20.37 12.23
C ASN A 453 11.83 -20.75 12.69
N GLY A 454 11.00 -21.28 11.79
CA GLY A 454 9.65 -21.76 12.08
C GLY A 454 8.60 -20.67 12.27
N ASN A 455 8.88 -19.43 11.84
CA ASN A 455 7.96 -18.30 12.02
C ASN A 455 7.00 -18.10 10.84
N GLY A 456 7.12 -18.93 9.80
CA GLY A 456 6.31 -18.90 8.60
C GLY A 456 6.81 -17.95 7.50
N TYR A 457 8.00 -17.36 7.61
CA TYR A 457 8.66 -16.68 6.49
C TYR A 457 9.77 -17.56 5.91
N SER A 458 9.93 -17.52 4.59
CA SER A 458 11.09 -18.12 3.93
C SER A 458 12.37 -17.34 4.24
N ASN A 459 13.54 -17.98 4.15
CA ASN A 459 14.83 -17.30 4.34
C ASN A 459 14.99 -16.09 3.40
N LEU A 460 14.49 -16.19 2.16
CA LEU A 460 14.47 -15.04 1.25
C LEU A 460 13.62 -13.89 1.81
N GLU A 461 12.45 -14.16 2.37
CA GLU A 461 11.62 -13.13 2.99
C GLU A 461 12.28 -12.52 4.22
N GLU A 462 13.02 -13.30 5.01
CA GLU A 462 13.82 -12.79 6.13
C GLU A 462 14.86 -11.78 5.63
N PHE A 463 15.61 -12.13 4.57
CA PHE A 463 16.52 -11.18 3.92
C PHE A 463 15.78 -9.93 3.43
N LEU A 464 14.66 -10.08 2.72
CA LEU A 464 13.88 -8.97 2.16
C LEU A 464 13.28 -8.03 3.21
N ASN A 465 13.25 -8.43 4.48
CA ASN A 465 12.81 -7.61 5.60
C ASN A 465 13.95 -7.14 6.51
N GLY A 466 15.20 -7.50 6.18
CA GLY A 466 16.39 -7.18 6.97
C GLY A 466 16.38 -7.85 8.36
N SER A 467 15.58 -8.91 8.53
CA SER A 467 15.54 -9.68 9.77
C SER A 467 16.63 -10.74 9.75
N GLY A 468 17.29 -10.90 10.90
CA GLY A 468 18.26 -11.95 11.12
C GLY A 468 17.65 -13.03 12.00
N SER A 469 17.59 -14.27 11.53
CA SER A 469 17.13 -15.38 12.37
C SER A 469 18.06 -15.58 13.57
N ALA A 470 17.55 -15.25 14.76
CA ALA A 470 17.67 -16.04 15.97
C ALA A 470 16.52 -15.68 16.91
N ALA A 471 15.56 -16.61 17.06
CA ALA A 471 14.58 -16.72 18.13
C ALA A 471 14.14 -15.41 18.81
N SER A 472 13.08 -14.80 18.30
CA SER A 472 12.10 -14.15 19.17
C SER A 472 10.73 -14.30 18.54
N SER A 473 10.01 -15.31 19.02
CA SER A 473 8.57 -15.38 18.93
C SER A 473 7.99 -14.14 19.60
N THR A 474 7.86 -13.06 18.84
CA THR A 474 6.98 -11.97 19.25
C THR A 474 5.60 -12.49 18.90
N THR A 475 4.96 -13.13 19.86
CA THR A 475 3.57 -13.58 19.78
C THR A 475 2.70 -12.37 19.49
N TYR A 476 2.30 -12.20 18.23
CA TYR A 476 1.18 -11.34 17.90
C TYR A 476 -0.07 -12.04 18.39
N SER A 477 -0.58 -11.61 19.55
CA SER A 477 -1.90 -12.02 20.01
C SER A 477 -2.94 -11.36 19.10
N THR A 478 -3.28 -12.00 17.98
CA THR A 478 -4.47 -11.65 17.21
C THR A 478 -5.67 -12.26 17.92
N THR A 479 -6.24 -11.56 18.89
CA THR A 479 -7.60 -11.87 19.35
C THR A 479 -8.57 -11.41 18.27
N SER A 480 -8.76 -12.21 17.22
CA SER A 480 -9.95 -12.11 16.39
C SER A 480 -10.32 -13.51 15.90
N SER A 481 -11.39 -14.07 16.44
CA SER A 481 -12.12 -15.14 15.78
C SER A 481 -12.67 -14.56 14.47
N GLN A 482 -11.91 -14.71 13.38
CA GLN A 482 -12.41 -14.42 12.04
C GLN A 482 -13.31 -15.59 11.63
N THR A 483 -14.62 -15.39 11.74
CA THR A 483 -15.54 -16.11 10.87
C THR A 483 -15.44 -15.46 9.49
N THR A 484 -14.92 -16.21 8.52
CA THR A 484 -15.02 -15.87 7.10
C THR A 484 -16.49 -15.92 6.69
N SER A 485 -17.21 -14.83 6.93
CA SER A 485 -18.54 -14.61 6.37
C SER A 485 -18.38 -13.95 5.01
N SER A 486 -18.64 -14.69 3.94
CA SER A 486 -18.87 -14.17 2.58
C SER A 486 -20.19 -13.39 2.45
N VAL A 487 -20.85 -13.08 3.57
CA VAL A 487 -22.13 -12.36 3.65
C VAL A 487 -21.89 -11.01 4.34
N PRO A 488 -22.40 -9.90 3.77
CA PRO A 488 -22.30 -8.59 4.42
C PRO A 488 -22.89 -8.65 5.84
N PRO A 489 -22.30 -7.94 6.82
CA PRO A 489 -22.79 -7.95 8.20
C PRO A 489 -24.27 -7.54 8.25
N SER A 490 -25.01 -8.17 9.15
CA SER A 490 -26.40 -7.82 9.44
C SER A 490 -26.50 -6.38 9.96
N SER A 491 -27.64 -5.75 9.66
CA SER A 491 -27.95 -4.35 9.93
C SER A 491 -27.59 -3.90 11.34
N PRO A 492 -26.90 -2.75 11.51
CA PRO A 492 -26.86 -2.06 12.80
C PRO A 492 -28.27 -1.55 13.15
N SER A 493 -28.81 -2.02 14.26
CA SER A 493 -29.99 -1.43 14.88
C SER A 493 -29.65 -0.01 15.36
N GLY A 494 -30.15 1.02 14.67
CA GLY A 494 -29.94 2.40 15.15
C GLY A 494 -30.23 3.54 14.18
N LEU A 495 -30.45 3.29 12.89
CA LEU A 495 -30.81 4.36 11.95
C LEU A 495 -32.29 4.72 12.10
N LYS A 496 -32.59 5.71 12.94
CA LYS A 496 -33.87 6.42 12.90
C LYS A 496 -33.93 7.22 11.61
N VAL A 497 -34.60 6.66 10.60
CA VAL A 497 -35.13 7.44 9.49
C VAL A 497 -36.41 8.10 10.03
N SER A 498 -36.37 9.41 10.24
CA SER A 498 -37.60 10.19 10.44
C SER A 498 -38.28 10.42 9.08
N PRO A 499 -39.62 10.45 9.04
CA PRO A 499 -40.44 10.16 7.86
C PRO A 499 -40.30 11.15 6.71
#